data_AF-A0A7X7I2F8-F1
#
_entry.id   AF-A0A7X7I2F8-F1
#
_cell.length_a   1.000
_cell.length_b   1.000
_cell.length_c   1.000
_cell.angle_alpha   90.00
_cell.angle_beta   90.00
_cell.angle_gamma   90.00
#
_symmetry.space_group_name_H-M   'P 1'
#
loop_
_entity.id
_entity.type
_entity.pdbx_description
1 polymer ?
#
loop_
_entity_poly.entity_id
_entity_poly.type
_entity_poly.pdbx_seq_one_letter_code
_entity_poly.pdbx_strand_id
1 'polypeptide(L)'
;MDQNKNTQNKRMTWYEEYIQNRSLLSYYRGLLSRYITHLRYEYFVKIARKNGAKIGVGVVMTKSLAKKLNSNCIIGNHVSIETDLIDTRSPLKIGDNVIIGRDTEIITVSHNINSADWEPKYYGLEIEDYVWLPTKVLVMPSCRKIGRGAVVGSGSVVVKNVEPMTVVSGNPAKEFKKRECVHVDLPVERLLHGDYKIFKETYKRKLHETIISDSK
;
A
#
# COMPACT_ATOMS: atom_id res chain seq x y z
N MET A 1 25.45 35.86 1.75
CA MET A 1 25.88 35.37 0.43
C MET A 1 25.20 34.04 0.20
N ASP A 2 24.45 34.01 -0.90
CA ASP A 2 23.57 32.97 -1.44
C ASP A 2 23.78 31.51 -1.03
N GLN A 3 22.68 30.88 -0.58
CA GLN A 3 22.33 29.52 -1.00
C GLN A 3 20.83 29.44 -1.35
N ASN A 4 20.41 30.40 -2.18
CA ASN A 4 19.15 30.33 -2.91
C ASN A 4 19.46 29.67 -4.27
N LYS A 5 19.61 28.35 -4.31
CA LYS A 5 19.83 27.56 -5.56
C LYS A 5 19.73 26.06 -5.27
N ASN A 6 18.49 25.56 -5.10
CA ASN A 6 18.17 24.18 -5.48
C ASN A 6 16.65 23.95 -5.62
N THR A 7 15.94 24.88 -6.25
CA THR A 7 14.72 24.54 -6.99
C THR A 7 15.15 23.88 -8.30
N GLN A 8 15.64 22.63 -8.21
CA GLN A 8 15.57 21.74 -9.36
C GLN A 8 14.10 21.69 -9.76
N ASN A 9 13.83 22.04 -11.02
CA ASN A 9 12.51 22.04 -11.61
C ASN A 9 12.01 20.58 -11.63
N LYS A 10 11.44 20.12 -10.50
CA LYS A 10 10.99 18.74 -10.32
C LYS A 10 9.88 18.51 -11.32
N ARG A 11 10.13 17.65 -12.31
CA ARG A 11 9.13 17.25 -13.30
C ARG A 11 7.86 16.83 -12.56
N MET A 12 6.73 17.40 -12.93
CA MET A 12 5.45 17.00 -12.38
C MET A 12 5.19 15.53 -12.70
N THR A 13 4.66 14.81 -11.71
CA THR A 13 4.18 13.45 -11.93
C THR A 13 2.91 13.49 -12.78
N TRP A 14 2.62 12.40 -13.48
CA TRP A 14 1.36 12.26 -14.23
C TRP A 14 0.14 12.53 -13.36
N TYR A 15 0.19 12.16 -12.07
CA TYR A 15 -0.93 12.39 -11.16
C TYR A 15 -1.09 13.86 -10.77
N GLU A 16 0.02 14.58 -10.61
CA GLU A 16 -0.03 16.02 -10.35
C GLU A 16 -0.62 16.77 -11.54
N GLU A 17 -0.15 16.48 -12.76
CA GLU A 17 -0.70 17.03 -14.01
C GLU A 17 -2.20 16.74 -14.13
N TYR A 18 -2.61 15.50 -13.83
CA TYR A 18 -4.02 15.10 -13.81
C TYR A 18 -4.87 15.94 -12.85
N ILE A 19 -4.36 16.26 -11.66
CA ILE A 19 -5.06 17.10 -10.68
C ILE A 19 -5.11 18.55 -11.17
N GLN A 20 -3.99 19.09 -11.66
CA GLN A 20 -3.90 20.47 -12.10
C GLN A 20 -4.80 20.73 -13.32
N ASN A 21 -5.01 19.75 -14.20
CA ASN A 21 -5.89 19.90 -15.36
C ASN A 21 -7.40 19.87 -15.04
N ARG A 22 -7.81 19.77 -13.77
CA ARG A 22 -9.23 19.77 -13.38
C ARG A 22 -9.86 21.15 -13.37
N SER A 23 -11.14 21.21 -13.77
CA SER A 23 -12.00 22.38 -13.51
C SER A 23 -12.24 22.59 -12.01
N LEU A 24 -12.53 23.84 -11.61
CA LEU A 24 -12.79 24.21 -10.21
C LEU A 24 -13.88 23.32 -9.59
N LEU A 25 -15.01 23.13 -10.29
CA LEU A 25 -16.12 22.28 -9.83
C LEU A 25 -15.67 20.82 -9.59
N SER A 26 -14.92 20.24 -10.55
CA SER A 26 -14.42 18.87 -10.45
C SER A 26 -13.38 18.69 -9.35
N TYR A 27 -12.59 19.74 -9.08
CA TYR A 27 -11.66 19.78 -7.97
C TYR A 27 -12.40 19.74 -6.63
N TYR A 28 -13.34 20.67 -6.39
CA TYR A 28 -14.06 20.72 -5.11
C TYR A 28 -14.89 19.47 -4.83
N ARG A 29 -15.55 18.90 -5.86
CA ARG A 29 -16.25 17.62 -5.72
C ARG A 29 -15.29 16.49 -5.33
N GLY A 30 -14.12 16.44 -5.98
CA GLY A 30 -13.08 15.46 -5.66
C GLY A 30 -12.46 15.65 -4.28
N LEU A 31 -12.31 16.91 -3.85
CA LEU A 31 -11.76 17.30 -2.55
C LEU A 31 -12.70 16.88 -1.42
N LEU A 32 -14.00 17.15 -1.56
CA LEU A 32 -15.02 16.77 -0.57
C LEU A 32 -15.09 15.25 -0.40
N SER A 33 -15.12 14.52 -1.51
CA SER A 33 -15.12 13.05 -1.49
C SER A 33 -13.89 12.49 -0.76
N ARG A 34 -12.69 13.00 -1.07
CA ARG A 34 -11.45 12.60 -0.40
C ARG A 34 -11.41 12.99 1.07
N TYR A 35 -11.99 14.13 1.44
CA TYR A 35 -12.07 14.56 2.84
C TYR A 35 -12.87 13.56 3.69
N ILE A 36 -14.05 13.16 3.22
CA ILE A 36 -14.89 12.15 3.91
C ILE A 36 -14.12 10.82 4.02
N THR A 37 -13.48 10.39 2.94
CA THR A 37 -12.69 9.16 2.91
C THR A 37 -11.48 9.22 3.84
N HIS A 38 -10.78 10.35 3.90
CA HIS A 38 -9.65 10.58 4.81
C HIS A 38 -10.08 10.41 6.27
N LEU A 39 -11.18 11.03 6.69
CA LEU A 39 -11.69 10.88 8.05
C LEU A 39 -12.04 9.42 8.38
N ARG A 40 -12.58 8.67 7.42
CA ARG A 40 -12.86 7.24 7.59
C ARG A 40 -11.59 6.43 7.81
N TYR A 41 -10.54 6.64 7.01
CA TYR A 41 -9.29 5.90 7.17
C TYR A 41 -8.56 6.26 8.46
N GLU A 42 -8.54 7.54 8.85
CA GLU A 42 -8.02 7.94 10.16
C GLU A 42 -8.74 7.24 11.31
N TYR A 43 -10.07 7.10 11.22
CA TYR A 43 -10.85 6.33 12.18
C TYR A 43 -10.49 4.83 12.17
N PHE A 44 -10.28 4.22 11.00
CA PHE A 44 -9.90 2.80 10.91
C PHE A 44 -8.49 2.55 11.48
N VAL A 45 -7.53 3.43 11.18
CA VAL A 45 -6.18 3.38 11.78
C VAL A 45 -6.25 3.49 13.30
N LYS A 46 -7.12 4.35 13.85
CA LYS A 46 -7.34 4.44 15.30
C LYS A 46 -7.86 3.13 15.89
N ILE A 47 -8.78 2.43 15.21
CA ILE A 47 -9.25 1.10 15.64
C ILE A 47 -8.08 0.10 15.69
N ALA A 48 -7.32 0.00 14.62
CA ALA A 48 -6.20 -0.94 14.54
C ALA A 48 -5.13 -0.68 15.62
N ARG A 49 -4.78 0.59 15.83
CA ARG A 49 -3.84 1.00 16.89
C ARG A 49 -4.38 0.70 18.29
N LYS A 50 -5.68 0.89 18.53
CA LYS A 50 -6.33 0.52 19.81
C LYS A 50 -6.24 -0.98 20.09
N ASN A 51 -6.24 -1.81 19.06
CA ASN A 51 -6.06 -3.27 19.17
C ASN A 51 -4.58 -3.69 19.31
N GLY A 52 -3.64 -2.74 19.37
CA GLY A 52 -2.21 -3.00 19.58
C GLY A 52 -1.35 -3.03 18.31
N ALA A 53 -1.94 -2.89 17.12
CA ALA A 53 -1.16 -2.88 15.88
C ALA A 53 -0.34 -1.59 15.72
N LYS A 54 0.86 -1.69 15.15
CA LYS A 54 1.71 -0.54 14.81
C LYS A 54 1.46 -0.16 13.35
N ILE A 55 0.87 1.02 13.13
CA ILE A 55 0.42 1.46 11.79
C ILE A 55 1.06 2.82 11.47
N GLY A 56 1.70 2.95 10.31
CA GLY A 56 2.29 4.18 9.80
C GLY A 56 1.27 5.23 9.35
N VAL A 57 1.76 6.27 8.69
CA VAL A 57 0.91 7.33 8.10
C VAL A 57 0.46 6.94 6.70
N GLY A 58 -0.67 7.49 6.24
CA GLY A 58 -1.11 7.23 4.86
C GLY A 58 -1.55 5.78 4.61
N VAL A 59 -2.04 5.08 5.63
CA VAL A 59 -2.55 3.72 5.46
C VAL A 59 -4.04 3.77 5.16
N VAL A 60 -4.44 3.19 4.03
CA VAL A 60 -5.83 3.01 3.62
C VAL A 60 -6.18 1.53 3.68
N MET A 61 -7.21 1.19 4.45
CA MET A 61 -7.58 -0.20 4.70
C MET A 61 -9.09 -0.39 4.86
N THR A 62 -9.58 -1.61 4.73
CA THR A 62 -10.99 -1.90 5.05
C THR A 62 -11.26 -1.79 6.56
N LYS A 63 -12.50 -1.43 6.94
CA LYS A 63 -12.92 -1.43 8.36
C LYS A 63 -12.82 -2.82 8.99
N SER A 64 -13.07 -3.87 8.20
CA SER A 64 -13.01 -5.26 8.66
C SER A 64 -11.58 -5.64 9.03
N LEU A 65 -10.60 -5.34 8.16
CA LEU A 65 -9.20 -5.56 8.46
C LEU A 65 -8.75 -4.79 9.70
N ALA A 66 -9.12 -3.50 9.81
CA ALA A 66 -8.77 -2.68 10.96
C ALA A 66 -9.19 -3.30 12.31
N LYS A 67 -10.32 -4.00 12.36
CA LYS A 67 -10.79 -4.72 13.55
C LYS A 67 -10.00 -6.01 13.85
N LYS A 68 -9.41 -6.65 12.83
CA LYS A 68 -8.64 -7.91 12.94
C LYS A 68 -7.17 -7.70 13.31
N LEU A 69 -6.60 -6.55 12.94
CA LEU A 69 -5.22 -6.20 13.26
C LEU A 69 -5.01 -6.14 14.79
N ASN A 70 -3.86 -6.65 15.25
CA ASN A 70 -3.50 -6.77 16.65
C ASN A 70 -1.98 -6.52 16.84
N SER A 71 -1.44 -6.79 18.04
CA SER A 71 -0.02 -6.56 18.38
C SER A 71 1.00 -7.34 17.55
N ASN A 72 0.59 -8.37 16.80
CA ASN A 72 1.46 -9.10 15.88
C ASN A 72 1.69 -8.34 14.56
N CYS A 73 0.95 -7.27 14.30
CA CYS A 73 0.95 -6.58 13.02
C CYS A 73 1.71 -5.25 13.06
N ILE A 74 2.65 -5.09 12.14
CA ILE A 74 3.36 -3.85 11.86
C ILE A 74 3.12 -3.48 10.40
N ILE A 75 2.57 -2.30 10.15
CA ILE A 75 2.31 -1.77 8.81
C ILE A 75 3.02 -0.43 8.69
N GLY A 76 3.83 -0.29 7.64
CA GLY A 76 4.56 0.91 7.28
C GLY A 76 3.68 2.06 6.82
N ASN A 77 4.30 3.00 6.11
CA ASN A 77 3.68 4.21 5.59
C ASN A 77 3.16 4.01 4.16
N HIS A 78 2.13 4.76 3.80
CA HIS A 78 1.62 4.82 2.42
C HIS A 78 1.19 3.44 1.90
N VAL A 79 0.40 2.70 2.67
CA VAL A 79 0.00 1.32 2.33
C VAL A 79 -1.48 1.27 1.95
N SER A 80 -1.82 0.55 0.89
CA SER A 80 -3.20 0.29 0.46
C SER A 80 -3.57 -1.18 0.61
N ILE A 81 -4.60 -1.48 1.42
CA ILE A 81 -5.07 -2.85 1.66
C ILE A 81 -6.58 -2.96 1.46
N GLU A 82 -6.98 -3.63 0.39
CA GLU A 82 -8.39 -3.79 0.00
C GLU A 82 -9.04 -5.11 0.44
N THR A 83 -8.31 -5.94 1.18
CA THR A 83 -8.75 -7.24 1.70
C THR A 83 -8.79 -7.25 3.22
N ASP A 84 -9.55 -8.16 3.81
CA ASP A 84 -9.51 -8.50 5.23
C ASP A 84 -9.18 -9.98 5.49
N LEU A 85 -8.79 -10.72 4.44
CA LEU A 85 -8.39 -12.13 4.49
C LEU A 85 -6.91 -12.26 4.89
N ILE A 86 -6.52 -11.61 5.97
CA ILE A 86 -5.14 -11.62 6.46
C ILE A 86 -5.11 -12.27 7.84
N ASP A 87 -4.37 -13.37 7.95
CA ASP A 87 -4.17 -14.09 9.21
C ASP A 87 -3.20 -13.36 10.14
N THR A 88 -3.73 -12.84 11.24
CA THR A 88 -3.00 -12.04 12.23
C THR A 88 -2.57 -12.85 13.47
N ARG A 89 -2.66 -14.18 13.43
CA ARG A 89 -2.23 -15.07 14.53
C ARG A 89 -0.71 -15.15 14.68
N SER A 90 0.04 -14.88 13.61
CA SER A 90 1.51 -14.84 13.61
C SER A 90 2.03 -13.44 13.28
N PRO A 91 3.32 -13.13 13.53
CA PRO A 91 3.91 -11.85 13.17
C PRO A 91 3.73 -11.50 11.69
N LEU A 92 3.19 -10.32 11.41
CA LEU A 92 3.01 -9.79 10.07
C LEU A 92 3.65 -8.42 9.98
N LYS A 93 4.64 -8.28 9.10
CA LYS A 93 5.31 -7.01 8.83
C LYS A 93 5.08 -6.61 7.38
N ILE A 94 4.50 -5.45 7.17
CA ILE A 94 4.27 -4.83 5.87
C ILE A 94 5.07 -3.54 5.83
N GLY A 95 5.93 -3.40 4.83
CA GLY A 95 6.76 -2.21 4.60
C GLY A 95 5.99 -1.02 4.06
N ASP A 96 6.74 -0.06 3.53
CA ASP A 96 6.21 1.20 3.01
C ASP A 96 5.78 1.06 1.54
N ASN A 97 4.78 1.83 1.11
CA ASN A 97 4.32 1.86 -0.28
C ASN A 97 3.82 0.50 -0.80
N VAL A 98 3.30 -0.36 0.07
CA VAL A 98 2.78 -1.69 -0.32
C VAL A 98 1.33 -1.57 -0.81
N ILE A 99 1.00 -2.34 -1.85
CA ILE A 99 -0.35 -2.43 -2.41
C ILE A 99 -0.85 -3.87 -2.32
N ILE A 100 -1.97 -4.08 -1.64
CA ILE A 100 -2.65 -5.37 -1.49
C ILE A 100 -4.10 -5.24 -1.98
N GLY A 101 -4.42 -5.91 -3.07
CA GLY A 101 -5.72 -5.87 -3.72
C GLY A 101 -6.79 -6.73 -3.06
N ARG A 102 -8.03 -6.60 -3.56
CA ARG A 102 -9.20 -7.34 -3.08
C ARG A 102 -9.02 -8.84 -3.21
N ASP A 103 -9.65 -9.57 -2.30
CA ASP A 103 -9.69 -11.05 -2.27
C ASP A 103 -8.30 -11.70 -2.20
N THR A 104 -7.24 -10.94 -1.89
CA THR A 104 -5.93 -11.49 -1.58
C THR A 104 -5.95 -12.05 -0.17
N GLU A 105 -5.47 -13.28 -0.02
CA GLU A 105 -5.46 -14.02 1.23
C GLU A 105 -4.02 -14.30 1.66
N ILE A 106 -3.73 -14.04 2.94
CA ILE A 106 -2.44 -14.27 3.56
C ILE A 106 -2.64 -15.22 4.73
N ILE A 107 -2.10 -16.43 4.62
CA ILE A 107 -2.17 -17.46 5.66
C ILE A 107 -0.81 -17.57 6.33
N THR A 108 -0.75 -17.37 7.65
CA THR A 108 0.51 -17.31 8.41
C THR A 108 0.73 -18.49 9.35
N VAL A 109 -0.25 -19.39 9.46
CA VAL A 109 -0.18 -20.60 10.28
C VAL A 109 -0.40 -21.87 9.48
N SER A 110 0.12 -22.98 9.99
CA SER A 110 -0.13 -24.33 9.46
C SER A 110 0.00 -25.35 10.59
N HIS A 111 0.23 -26.62 10.25
CA HIS A 111 0.47 -27.71 11.19
C HIS A 111 1.72 -28.51 10.81
N ASN A 112 2.27 -29.25 11.77
CA ASN A 112 3.34 -30.19 11.48
C ASN A 112 2.79 -31.48 10.87
N ILE A 113 2.89 -31.60 9.55
CA ILE A 113 2.34 -32.77 8.84
C ILE A 113 3.07 -34.09 9.10
N ASN A 114 4.29 -34.01 9.65
CA ASN A 114 5.13 -35.16 9.97
C ASN A 114 5.11 -35.50 11.47
N SER A 115 4.20 -34.90 12.24
CA SER A 115 4.01 -35.18 13.66
C SER A 115 2.64 -35.79 13.89
N ALA A 116 2.59 -36.85 14.71
CA ALA A 116 1.33 -37.45 15.13
C ALA A 116 0.48 -36.48 15.97
N ASP A 117 1.11 -35.53 16.66
CA ASP A 117 0.44 -34.53 17.49
C ASP A 117 -0.20 -33.40 16.66
N TRP A 118 0.11 -33.31 15.36
CA TRP A 118 -0.41 -32.29 14.43
C TRP A 118 -0.30 -30.87 14.99
N GLU A 119 0.79 -30.56 15.68
CA GLU A 119 0.93 -29.31 16.42
C GLU A 119 0.93 -28.09 15.48
N PRO A 120 0.34 -26.95 15.90
CA PRO A 120 0.29 -25.75 15.08
C PRO A 120 1.69 -25.15 14.86
N LYS A 121 1.93 -24.66 13.66
CA LYS A 121 3.14 -23.91 13.29
C LYS A 121 2.79 -22.46 12.95
N TYR A 122 3.50 -21.54 13.59
CA TYR A 122 3.35 -20.09 13.41
C TYR A 122 4.57 -19.55 12.67
N TYR A 123 4.36 -19.01 11.48
CA TYR A 123 5.44 -18.68 10.56
C TYR A 123 5.62 -17.18 10.36
N GLY A 124 4.52 -16.45 10.32
CA GLY A 124 4.51 -15.04 9.98
C GLY A 124 4.88 -14.75 8.52
N LEU A 125 4.91 -13.46 8.17
CA LEU A 125 5.26 -12.98 6.83
C LEU A 125 5.87 -11.58 6.90
N GLU A 126 6.98 -11.38 6.20
CA GLU A 126 7.54 -10.06 5.88
C GLU A 126 7.25 -9.70 4.42
N ILE A 127 6.55 -8.58 4.22
CA ILE A 127 6.33 -7.95 2.92
C ILE A 127 7.13 -6.66 2.92
N GLU A 128 8.16 -6.57 2.07
CA GLU A 128 9.01 -5.39 1.99
C GLU A 128 8.38 -4.25 1.16
N ASP A 129 9.07 -3.11 1.14
CA ASP A 129 8.55 -1.89 0.52
C ASP A 129 8.22 -2.08 -0.97
N TYR A 130 7.25 -1.31 -1.47
CA TYR A 130 6.85 -1.26 -2.88
C TYR A 130 6.36 -2.59 -3.48
N VAL A 131 6.09 -3.60 -2.65
CA VAL A 131 5.47 -4.85 -3.10
C VAL A 131 4.06 -4.58 -3.60
N TRP A 132 3.71 -5.26 -4.70
CA TRP A 132 2.36 -5.24 -5.24
C TRP A 132 1.78 -6.66 -5.30
N LEU A 133 0.77 -6.89 -4.46
CA LEU A 133 -0.12 -8.03 -4.52
C LEU A 133 -1.47 -7.54 -5.08
N PRO A 134 -1.80 -7.78 -6.36
CA PRO A 134 -3.07 -7.42 -6.95
C PRO A 134 -4.18 -8.33 -6.41
N THR A 135 -5.29 -8.47 -7.14
CA THR A 135 -6.45 -9.22 -6.66
C THR A 135 -6.23 -10.73 -6.64
N LYS A 136 -6.86 -11.41 -5.68
CA LYS A 136 -6.94 -12.89 -5.61
C LYS A 136 -5.58 -13.59 -5.51
N VAL A 137 -4.58 -12.97 -4.88
CA VAL A 137 -3.32 -13.66 -4.58
C VAL A 137 -3.50 -14.50 -3.31
N LEU A 138 -3.01 -15.74 -3.31
CA LEU A 138 -2.96 -16.58 -2.12
C LEU A 138 -1.51 -16.73 -1.65
N VAL A 139 -1.16 -16.16 -0.50
CA VAL A 139 0.17 -16.31 0.11
C VAL A 139 0.13 -17.42 1.14
N MET A 140 0.88 -18.48 0.87
CA MET A 140 0.87 -19.68 1.70
C MET A 140 1.80 -19.53 2.90
N PRO A 141 1.56 -20.31 3.98
CA PRO A 141 2.41 -20.33 5.16
C PRO A 141 3.78 -20.95 4.89
N SER A 142 4.19 -21.25 3.66
CA SER A 142 5.56 -21.63 3.29
C SER A 142 6.39 -20.45 2.75
N CYS A 143 5.73 -19.34 2.37
CA CYS A 143 6.37 -18.07 2.10
C CYS A 143 6.58 -17.31 3.41
N ARG A 144 7.82 -16.89 3.70
CA ARG A 144 8.17 -16.04 4.85
C ARG A 144 8.46 -14.61 4.44
N LYS A 145 8.81 -14.39 3.17
CA LYS A 145 9.31 -13.11 2.69
C LYS A 145 8.92 -12.82 1.25
N ILE A 146 8.40 -11.62 1.01
CA ILE A 146 8.19 -11.05 -0.33
C ILE A 146 9.07 -9.80 -0.44
N GLY A 147 10.12 -9.89 -1.25
CA GLY A 147 11.19 -8.90 -1.34
C GLY A 147 10.77 -7.58 -1.98
N ARG A 148 11.52 -6.53 -1.70
CA ARG A 148 11.24 -5.15 -2.07
C ARG A 148 10.91 -5.02 -3.56
N GLY A 149 9.81 -4.35 -3.86
CA GLY A 149 9.39 -4.08 -5.24
C GLY A 149 8.86 -5.28 -6.01
N ALA A 150 8.77 -6.47 -5.40
CA ALA A 150 8.21 -7.65 -6.05
C ALA A 150 6.75 -7.45 -6.46
N VAL A 151 6.36 -8.14 -7.53
CA VAL A 151 5.00 -8.12 -8.08
C VAL A 151 4.51 -9.55 -8.20
N VAL A 152 3.34 -9.84 -7.65
CA VAL A 152 2.69 -11.14 -7.79
C VAL A 152 1.54 -10.97 -8.77
N GLY A 153 1.36 -11.84 -9.77
CA GLY A 153 0.22 -11.75 -10.69
C GLY A 153 -1.09 -12.11 -9.99
N SER A 154 -2.22 -11.56 -10.45
CA SER A 154 -3.54 -11.91 -9.92
C SER A 154 -3.82 -13.42 -9.99
N GLY A 155 -4.50 -13.97 -8.99
CA GLY A 155 -4.82 -15.41 -8.95
C GLY A 155 -3.66 -16.34 -8.61
N SER A 156 -2.47 -15.81 -8.32
CA SER A 156 -1.27 -16.64 -8.10
C SER A 156 -1.23 -17.22 -6.68
N VAL A 157 -0.63 -18.41 -6.56
CA VAL A 157 -0.42 -19.09 -5.26
C VAL A 157 1.07 -19.05 -4.92
N VAL A 158 1.43 -18.20 -3.96
CA VAL A 158 2.81 -17.97 -3.53
C VAL A 158 3.21 -18.99 -2.47
N VAL A 159 3.96 -20.01 -2.89
CA VAL A 159 4.40 -21.14 -2.05
C VAL A 159 5.86 -21.04 -1.60
N LYS A 160 6.61 -20.04 -2.06
CA LYS A 160 8.03 -19.79 -1.71
C LYS A 160 8.26 -18.30 -1.55
N ASN A 161 9.38 -17.94 -0.92
CA ASN A 161 9.83 -16.55 -0.87
C ASN A 161 9.99 -15.97 -2.28
N VAL A 162 9.74 -14.67 -2.41
CA VAL A 162 9.87 -13.95 -3.68
C VAL A 162 11.04 -12.98 -3.55
N GLU A 163 12.00 -13.08 -4.46
CA GLU A 163 13.18 -12.21 -4.47
C GLU A 163 12.82 -10.75 -4.80
N PRO A 164 13.61 -9.76 -4.34
CA PRO A 164 13.40 -8.36 -4.67
C PRO A 164 13.28 -8.11 -6.18
N MET A 165 12.46 -7.13 -6.55
CA MET A 165 12.20 -6.72 -7.93
C MET A 165 11.74 -7.85 -8.87
N THR A 166 11.29 -8.97 -8.32
CA THR A 166 10.87 -10.13 -9.12
C THR A 166 9.37 -10.06 -9.42
N VAL A 167 9.00 -10.44 -10.63
CA VAL A 167 7.60 -10.59 -11.03
C VAL A 167 7.29 -12.09 -11.14
N VAL A 168 6.40 -12.57 -10.28
CA VAL A 168 5.97 -13.97 -10.23
C VAL A 168 4.49 -14.10 -10.60
N SER A 169 4.09 -15.21 -11.22
CA SER A 169 2.68 -15.53 -11.41
C SER A 169 2.44 -17.04 -11.57
N GLY A 170 1.19 -17.48 -11.40
CA GLY A 170 0.75 -18.86 -11.59
C GLY A 170 0.47 -19.60 -10.28
N ASN A 171 0.13 -20.89 -10.42
CA ASN A 171 -0.08 -21.81 -9.31
C ASN A 171 0.71 -23.11 -9.57
N PRO A 172 1.86 -23.34 -8.91
CA PRO A 172 2.53 -22.42 -7.99
C PRO A 172 3.09 -21.18 -8.72
N ALA A 173 3.19 -20.06 -8.02
CA ALA A 173 3.75 -18.82 -8.56
C ALA A 173 5.22 -19.03 -8.93
N LYS A 174 5.58 -18.70 -10.17
CA LYS A 174 6.94 -18.77 -10.70
C LYS A 174 7.35 -17.42 -11.26
N GLU A 175 8.63 -17.10 -11.11
CA GLU A 175 9.22 -15.93 -11.76
C GLU A 175 9.07 -16.05 -13.29
N PHE A 176 8.69 -14.94 -13.92
CA PHE A 176 8.65 -14.83 -15.38
C PHE A 176 9.35 -13.57 -15.92
N LYS A 177 9.66 -12.59 -15.06
CA LYS A 177 10.52 -11.45 -15.40
C LYS A 177 11.00 -10.71 -14.15
N LYS A 178 11.97 -9.80 -14.35
CA LYS A 178 12.32 -8.75 -13.38
C LYS A 178 11.55 -7.46 -13.66
N ARG A 179 11.32 -6.70 -12.60
CA ARG A 179 10.74 -5.35 -12.61
C ARG A 179 11.86 -4.33 -12.77
N GLU A 180 11.65 -3.35 -13.63
CA GLU A 180 12.66 -2.31 -13.91
C GLU A 180 12.69 -1.21 -12.85
N CYS A 181 11.52 -0.76 -12.39
CA CYS A 181 11.41 0.32 -11.40
C CYS A 181 10.22 0.11 -10.46
N VAL A 182 10.29 0.72 -9.28
CA VAL A 182 9.15 0.77 -8.34
C VAL A 182 8.30 2.02 -8.57
N HIS A 183 7.09 2.02 -8.02
CA HIS A 183 6.11 3.09 -8.20
C HIS A 183 6.37 4.27 -7.24
N VAL A 184 7.56 4.88 -7.31
CA VAL A 184 7.98 5.98 -6.42
C VAL A 184 7.10 7.23 -6.55
N ASP A 185 6.54 7.47 -7.73
CA ASP A 185 5.74 8.66 -8.03
C ASP A 185 4.25 8.47 -7.74
N LEU A 186 3.85 7.31 -7.20
CA LEU A 186 2.45 6.99 -6.90
C LEU A 186 2.12 7.34 -5.45
N PRO A 187 1.19 8.29 -5.21
CA PRO A 187 0.48 8.37 -3.94
C PRO A 187 -0.39 7.12 -3.76
N VAL A 188 0.09 6.14 -2.98
CA VAL A 188 -0.57 4.82 -2.86
C VAL A 188 -2.00 4.95 -2.32
N GLU A 189 -2.26 5.90 -1.42
CA GLU A 189 -3.58 6.14 -0.85
C GLU A 189 -4.61 6.56 -1.89
N ARG A 190 -4.17 7.12 -3.03
CA ARG A 190 -5.07 7.56 -4.11
C ARG A 190 -5.86 6.39 -4.69
N LEU A 191 -5.31 5.18 -4.61
CA LEU A 191 -5.96 3.97 -5.12
C LEU A 191 -7.33 3.77 -4.46
N LEU A 192 -7.49 4.21 -3.20
CA LEU A 192 -8.75 4.20 -2.47
C LEU A 192 -9.23 5.60 -2.07
N HIS A 193 -8.87 6.63 -2.84
CA HIS A 193 -9.27 8.03 -2.58
C HIS A 193 -8.86 8.58 -1.19
N GLY A 194 -7.83 8.01 -0.56
CA GLY A 194 -7.31 8.45 0.74
C GLY A 194 -6.27 9.56 0.67
N ASP A 195 -5.94 10.06 -0.53
CA ASP A 195 -4.88 11.03 -0.80
C ASP A 195 -5.29 12.50 -0.59
N TYR A 196 -6.23 12.78 0.32
CA TYR A 196 -6.81 14.12 0.54
C TYR A 196 -5.79 15.25 0.60
N LYS A 197 -4.72 15.07 1.39
CA LYS A 197 -3.67 16.07 1.57
C LYS A 197 -2.91 16.34 0.27
N ILE A 198 -2.49 15.27 -0.42
CA ILE A 198 -1.73 15.37 -1.68
C ILE A 198 -2.60 16.02 -2.76
N PHE A 199 -3.86 15.62 -2.87
CA PHE A 199 -4.82 16.20 -3.81
C PHE A 199 -5.03 17.71 -3.59
N LYS A 200 -5.21 18.13 -2.32
CA LYS A 200 -5.40 19.53 -1.93
C LYS A 200 -4.17 20.38 -2.25
N GLU A 201 -2.99 19.94 -1.82
CA GLU A 201 -1.76 20.73 -1.99
C GLU A 201 -1.32 20.81 -3.45
N THR A 202 -1.59 19.78 -4.24
CA THR A 202 -1.30 19.79 -5.68
C THR A 202 -2.11 20.84 -6.43
N TYR A 203 -3.40 20.95 -6.15
CA TYR A 203 -4.24 21.96 -6.80
C TYR A 203 -3.92 23.38 -6.32
N LYS A 204 -3.56 23.57 -5.05
CA LYS A 204 -3.11 24.87 -4.53
C LYS A 204 -1.86 25.39 -5.23
N ARG A 205 -0.91 24.52 -5.59
CA ARG A 205 0.29 24.90 -6.35
C ARG A 205 -0.08 25.50 -7.71
N LYS A 206 -1.03 24.90 -8.43
CA LYS A 206 -1.56 25.47 -9.68
C LYS A 206 -2.03 26.92 -9.50
N LEU A 207 -2.84 27.18 -8.47
CA LEU A 207 -3.36 28.54 -8.23
C LEU A 207 -2.23 29.54 -7.96
N HIS A 208 -1.21 29.15 -7.21
CA HIS A 208 -0.04 30.02 -6.97
C HIS A 208 0.76 30.27 -8.25
N GLU A 209 0.97 29.24 -9.07
CA GLU A 209 1.69 29.35 -10.36
C GLU A 209 0.95 30.28 -11.34
N THR A 210 -0.39 30.20 -11.42
CA THR A 210 -1.21 31.12 -12.25
C THR A 210 -1.13 32.57 -11.76
N ILE A 211 -1.20 32.81 -10.45
CA ILE A 211 -1.07 34.18 -9.90
C ILE A 211 0.29 34.80 -10.22
N ILE A 212 1.36 34.00 -10.20
CA ILE A 212 2.72 34.45 -10.54
C ILE A 212 2.87 34.71 -12.05
N SER A 213 2.22 33.94 -12.92
CA SER A 213 2.25 34.19 -14.37
C SER A 213 1.48 35.44 -14.77
N ASP A 214 0.37 35.71 -14.10
CA ASP A 214 -0.51 36.85 -14.43
C ASP A 214 0.01 38.18 -13.86
N SER A 215 1.04 38.14 -13.00
CA SER A 215 1.70 39.31 -12.39
C SER A 215 3.04 39.69 -13.03
N LYS A 216 3.42 39.03 -14.14
CA LYS A 216 4.59 39.33 -14.97
C LYS A 216 4.16 39.82 -16.35
#